data_AF-A0A976H223-F1
#
_entry.id   AF-A0A976H223-F1
#
_cell.length_a   1.000
_cell.length_b   1.000
_cell.length_c   1.000
_cell.angle_alpha   90.00
_cell.angle_beta   90.00
_cell.angle_gamma   90.00
#
_symmetry.space_group_name_H-M   'P 1'
#
loop_
_entity.id
_entity.type
_entity.pdbx_description
1 polymer ?
#
loop_
_entity_poly.entity_id
_entity_poly.type
_entity_poly.pdbx_seq_one_letter_code
_entity_poly.pdbx_strand_id
1 'polypeptide(L)'
;MASAVADLESFELKGREKVVATELFQWFLAPAVILLIASHLLGTQWRPRRTALAALMMLSGLVLSSPEVQAAALPTLPEARAALESENFSAAQQMFEQLANEEKPLSEKRASLMLGKATADYRLKDYAAARKSYSEALTAEDSAVRSAAHHGMSNTLFQLGWAELAEGESYPDAQVAAEKFDELLQKRMEEWMTEDQGSADQPSNGLRRMQNIMLNWSDAVRHSQSALELRPDQNAAQQNGALARHYLEKLRQKMEKQQQEMQAQMQGQGEEPGQEPGEGEGEGEEEGDGEGQPKDPKDGKGKQDGDDPKNPNGKTPEPEKADPNNTHGKDQRPGESKEDRALRKLKENAT
;
A
#
# COMPACT_ATOMS: atom_id res chain seq x y z
N MET A 1 -6.68 18.81 14.07
CA MET A 1 -7.69 17.78 14.39
C MET A 1 -8.46 17.37 13.13
N ALA A 2 -9.13 18.30 12.43
CA ALA A 2 -9.82 17.97 11.17
C ALA A 2 -8.95 18.12 9.91
N SER A 3 -8.06 19.12 9.83
CA SER A 3 -7.35 19.42 8.56
C SER A 3 -6.38 18.33 8.12
N ALA A 4 -5.60 17.72 9.03
CA ALA A 4 -4.64 16.66 8.66
C ALA A 4 -5.31 15.37 8.16
N VAL A 5 -6.53 15.08 8.58
CA VAL A 5 -7.32 13.92 8.10
C VAL A 5 -8.09 14.28 6.83
N ALA A 6 -8.56 15.53 6.72
CA ALA A 6 -9.31 16.04 5.57
C ALA A 6 -8.43 16.30 4.33
N ASP A 7 -7.17 16.70 4.49
CA ASP A 7 -6.22 16.86 3.38
C ASP A 7 -6.00 15.49 2.68
N LEU A 8 -5.75 14.44 3.48
CA LEU A 8 -5.66 13.03 3.02
C LEU A 8 -6.92 12.52 2.31
N GLU A 9 -8.13 12.90 2.75
CA GLU A 9 -9.41 12.51 2.11
C GLU A 9 -9.50 13.00 0.65
N SER A 10 -8.88 14.12 0.31
CA SER A 10 -8.96 14.69 -1.03
C SER A 10 -8.02 14.00 -2.05
N PHE A 11 -6.96 13.35 -1.57
CA PHE A 11 -6.00 12.60 -2.40
C PHE A 11 -6.36 11.11 -2.54
N GLU A 12 -7.10 10.57 -1.58
CA GLU A 12 -7.57 9.17 -1.56
C GLU A 12 -8.61 8.83 -2.65
N LEU A 13 -9.45 9.79 -3.07
CA LEU A 13 -10.52 9.57 -4.06
C LEU A 13 -10.02 9.45 -5.51
N LYS A 14 -8.84 9.99 -5.83
CA LYS A 14 -8.28 9.98 -7.20
C LYS A 14 -7.36 8.80 -7.50
N GLY A 15 -6.78 8.14 -6.48
CA GLY A 15 -5.81 7.05 -6.65
C GLY A 15 -6.41 5.63 -6.66
N ARG A 16 -7.74 5.50 -6.51
CA ARG A 16 -8.41 4.20 -6.22
C ARG A 16 -9.05 3.50 -7.42
N GLU A 17 -8.78 3.92 -8.64
CA GLU A 17 -9.24 3.18 -9.83
C GLU A 17 -8.11 2.32 -10.40
N LYS A 18 -8.00 1.08 -9.89
CA LYS A 18 -7.28 0.02 -10.60
C LYS A 18 -8.29 -0.82 -11.37
N VAL A 19 -8.34 -0.60 -12.67
CA VAL A 19 -8.95 -1.54 -13.61
C VAL A 19 -8.06 -2.79 -13.63
N VAL A 20 -8.46 -3.80 -12.87
CA VAL A 20 -7.86 -5.13 -12.98
C VAL A 20 -8.53 -5.81 -14.16
N ALA A 21 -7.79 -6.00 -15.25
CA ALA A 21 -8.24 -6.86 -16.33
C ALA A 21 -8.32 -8.29 -15.81
N THR A 22 -9.52 -8.73 -15.43
CA THR A 22 -9.77 -10.13 -15.12
C THR A 22 -9.88 -10.89 -16.44
N GLU A 23 -8.84 -11.63 -16.82
CA GLU A 23 -8.88 -12.48 -18.00
C GLU A 23 -9.75 -13.72 -17.76
N LEU A 24 -11.04 -13.59 -18.05
CA LEU A 24 -12.03 -14.68 -17.97
C LEU A 24 -12.15 -15.46 -19.29
N PHE A 25 -11.03 -15.93 -19.85
CA PHE A 25 -11.05 -16.76 -21.07
C PHE A 25 -10.47 -18.16 -20.84
N GLN A 26 -11.18 -18.98 -20.06
CA GLN A 26 -10.90 -20.42 -19.91
C GLN A 26 -11.87 -21.33 -20.70
N TRP A 27 -12.55 -20.80 -21.72
CA TRP A 27 -13.54 -21.56 -22.51
C TRP A 27 -12.94 -22.74 -23.30
N PHE A 28 -11.61 -22.77 -23.51
CA PHE A 28 -10.93 -23.88 -24.18
C PHE A 28 -10.43 -24.99 -23.24
N LEU A 29 -10.35 -24.73 -21.92
CA LEU A 29 -9.87 -25.73 -20.95
C LEU A 29 -10.92 -26.83 -20.74
N ALA A 30 -12.19 -26.44 -20.63
CA ALA A 30 -13.30 -27.36 -20.43
C ALA A 30 -13.43 -28.42 -21.55
N PRO A 31 -13.43 -28.09 -22.85
CA PRO A 31 -13.49 -29.10 -23.90
C PRO A 31 -12.23 -29.97 -23.97
N ALA A 32 -11.05 -29.45 -23.63
CA ALA A 32 -9.81 -30.23 -23.58
C ALA A 32 -9.86 -31.33 -22.50
N VAL A 33 -10.37 -31.00 -21.30
CA VAL A 33 -10.55 -31.97 -20.22
C VAL A 33 -11.58 -33.05 -20.59
N ILE A 34 -12.68 -32.68 -21.25
CA ILE A 34 -13.70 -33.63 -21.70
C ILE A 34 -13.13 -34.60 -22.76
N LEU A 35 -12.36 -34.09 -23.73
CA LEU A 35 -11.72 -34.93 -24.76
C LEU A 35 -10.67 -35.88 -24.15
N LEU A 36 -9.96 -35.44 -23.11
CA LEU A 36 -8.96 -36.26 -22.42
C LEU A 36 -9.62 -37.41 -21.63
N ILE A 37 -10.75 -37.15 -20.96
CA ILE A 37 -11.56 -38.18 -20.29
C ILE A 37 -12.13 -39.17 -21.33
N ALA A 38 -12.65 -38.67 -22.45
CA ALA A 38 -13.17 -39.51 -23.52
C ALA A 38 -12.08 -40.42 -24.13
N SER A 39 -10.88 -39.89 -24.37
CA SER A 39 -9.73 -40.66 -24.86
C SER A 39 -9.40 -41.86 -23.96
N HIS A 40 -9.45 -41.67 -22.64
CA HIS A 40 -9.13 -42.73 -21.70
C HIS A 40 -10.18 -43.85 -21.70
N LEU A 41 -11.47 -43.48 -21.77
CA LEU A 41 -12.58 -44.43 -21.78
C LEU A 41 -12.70 -45.21 -23.10
N LEU A 42 -12.31 -44.61 -24.23
CA LEU A 42 -12.28 -45.29 -25.52
C LEU A 42 -11.06 -46.22 -25.66
N GLY A 43 -9.98 -46.00 -24.89
CA GLY A 43 -8.80 -46.86 -24.88
C GLY A 43 -8.98 -48.18 -24.12
N THR A 44 -10.04 -48.32 -23.31
CA THR A 44 -10.19 -49.44 -22.36
C THR A 44 -11.06 -50.61 -22.85
N GLN A 45 -11.28 -50.76 -24.16
CA GLN A 45 -12.07 -51.89 -24.64
C GLN A 45 -11.33 -52.77 -25.69
N TRP A 46 -11.28 -54.08 -25.37
CA TRP A 46 -11.03 -55.24 -26.24
C TRP A 46 -9.58 -55.70 -26.51
N ARG A 47 -8.97 -56.38 -25.52
CA ARG A 47 -8.25 -57.65 -25.77
C ARG A 47 -8.55 -58.67 -24.67
N PRO A 48 -9.05 -59.88 -24.99
CA PRO A 48 -9.17 -60.94 -24.01
C PRO A 48 -7.81 -61.65 -23.93
N ARG A 49 -7.06 -61.41 -22.84
CA ARG A 49 -5.96 -62.29 -22.45
C ARG A 49 -6.21 -62.83 -21.06
N ARG A 50 -6.58 -64.11 -21.02
CA ARG A 50 -6.49 -64.98 -19.85
C ARG A 50 -5.02 -65.04 -19.45
N THR A 51 -4.61 -64.27 -18.43
CA THR A 51 -3.40 -64.48 -17.60
C THR A 51 -3.23 -63.27 -16.69
N ALA A 52 -3.85 -63.30 -15.50
CA ALA A 52 -3.40 -62.53 -14.33
C ALA A 52 -4.19 -62.91 -13.07
N LEU A 53 -4.34 -64.21 -12.79
CA LEU A 53 -4.92 -64.69 -11.52
C LEU A 53 -3.90 -64.70 -10.36
N ALA A 54 -2.83 -63.91 -10.43
CA ALA A 54 -1.79 -63.85 -9.39
C ALA A 54 -1.47 -62.43 -8.87
N ALA A 55 -2.05 -61.37 -9.46
CA ALA A 55 -1.82 -59.99 -9.00
C ALA A 55 -2.94 -59.44 -8.10
N LEU A 56 -4.11 -60.11 -8.04
CA LEU A 56 -5.27 -59.62 -7.30
C LEU A 56 -5.25 -59.95 -5.79
N MET A 57 -4.40 -60.88 -5.34
CA MET A 57 -4.29 -61.23 -3.91
C MET A 57 -3.25 -60.40 -3.13
N MET A 58 -2.38 -59.64 -3.80
CA MET A 58 -1.43 -58.71 -3.15
C MET A 58 -1.94 -57.27 -3.04
N LEU A 59 -3.17 -57.00 -3.50
CA LEU A 59 -3.83 -55.68 -3.40
C LEU A 59 -5.12 -55.71 -2.56
N SER A 60 -5.40 -56.83 -1.90
CA SER A 60 -6.54 -56.97 -0.97
C SER A 60 -6.14 -56.80 0.52
N GLY A 61 -4.85 -56.63 0.81
CA GLY A 61 -4.33 -56.41 2.17
C GLY A 61 -3.99 -54.95 2.51
N LEU A 62 -4.15 -54.02 1.56
CA LEU A 62 -3.77 -52.60 1.72
C LEU A 62 -4.97 -51.65 1.59
N VAL A 63 -6.19 -52.14 1.88
CA VAL A 63 -7.44 -51.35 1.85
C VAL A 63 -8.21 -51.47 3.18
N LEU A 64 -7.50 -51.75 4.30
CA LEU A 64 -8.08 -51.66 5.65
C LEU A 64 -7.42 -50.58 6.53
N SER A 65 -6.59 -49.73 5.94
CA SER A 65 -6.04 -48.54 6.60
C SER A 65 -6.31 -47.29 5.77
N SER A 66 -7.52 -47.19 5.23
CA SER A 66 -8.06 -45.88 4.87
C SER A 66 -8.42 -45.21 6.20
N PRO A 67 -7.89 -44.02 6.56
CA PRO A 67 -8.54 -43.25 7.59
C PRO A 67 -9.99 -43.09 7.14
N GLU A 68 -10.94 -43.46 7.99
CA GLU A 68 -12.33 -43.13 7.74
C GLU A 68 -12.36 -41.64 7.46
N VAL A 69 -12.59 -41.25 6.20
CA VAL A 69 -13.11 -39.93 5.90
C VAL A 69 -14.55 -39.99 6.38
N GLN A 70 -14.73 -39.94 7.71
CA GLN A 70 -15.97 -39.43 8.25
C GLN A 70 -16.15 -38.09 7.55
N ALA A 71 -17.26 -37.93 6.83
CA ALA A 71 -17.75 -36.61 6.51
C ALA A 71 -17.90 -35.90 7.87
N ALA A 72 -16.87 -35.14 8.26
CA ALA A 72 -16.88 -34.43 9.52
C ALA A 72 -18.13 -33.57 9.50
N ALA A 73 -19.00 -33.77 10.49
CA ALA A 73 -20.16 -32.91 10.64
C ALA A 73 -19.69 -31.45 10.62
N LEU A 74 -20.43 -30.59 9.93
CA LEU A 74 -20.13 -29.16 9.93
C LEU A 74 -19.96 -28.69 11.39
N PRO A 75 -18.90 -27.94 11.70
CA PRO A 75 -18.64 -27.50 13.08
C PRO A 75 -19.80 -26.63 13.55
N THR A 76 -20.08 -26.66 14.85
CA THR A 76 -21.13 -25.82 15.41
C THR A 76 -20.57 -24.46 15.85
N LEU A 77 -21.42 -23.43 15.90
CA LEU A 77 -20.99 -22.10 16.39
C LEU A 77 -20.43 -22.13 17.83
N PRO A 78 -21.01 -22.90 18.79
CA PRO A 78 -20.41 -23.09 20.10
C PRO A 78 -19.01 -23.71 20.05
N GLU A 79 -18.75 -24.69 19.18
CA GLU A 79 -17.41 -25.27 19.00
C GLU A 79 -16.41 -24.24 18.48
N ALA A 80 -16.80 -23.46 17.46
CA ALA A 80 -15.95 -22.39 16.93
C ALA A 80 -15.60 -21.33 17.99
N ARG A 81 -16.58 -20.97 18.83
CA ARG A 81 -16.36 -20.05 19.96
C ARG A 81 -15.47 -20.66 21.03
N ALA A 82 -15.70 -21.91 21.40
CA ALA A 82 -14.87 -22.63 22.36
C ALA A 82 -13.41 -22.73 21.89
N ALA A 83 -13.17 -22.96 20.59
CA ALA A 83 -11.83 -22.96 20.01
C ALA A 83 -11.16 -21.58 20.10
N LEU A 84 -11.91 -20.49 19.91
CA LEU A 84 -11.43 -19.11 20.09
C LEU A 84 -11.05 -18.85 21.56
N GLU A 85 -11.90 -19.26 22.49
CA GLU A 85 -11.72 -19.12 23.94
C GLU A 85 -10.55 -19.95 24.47
N SER A 86 -10.34 -21.14 23.91
CA SER A 86 -9.21 -22.02 24.25
C SER A 86 -7.92 -21.66 23.51
N GLU A 87 -7.84 -20.48 22.89
CA GLU A 87 -6.71 -19.98 22.11
C GLU A 87 -6.28 -20.89 20.94
N ASN A 88 -7.14 -21.81 20.52
CA ASN A 88 -6.91 -22.63 19.34
C ASN A 88 -7.34 -21.86 18.09
N PHE A 89 -6.61 -20.79 17.79
CA PHE A 89 -6.97 -19.83 16.75
C PHE A 89 -7.00 -20.45 15.35
N SER A 90 -6.15 -21.45 15.08
CA SER A 90 -6.17 -22.16 13.79
C SER A 90 -7.45 -22.98 13.61
N ALA A 91 -7.87 -23.74 14.63
CA ALA A 91 -9.14 -24.46 14.57
C ALA A 91 -10.33 -23.48 14.49
N ALA A 92 -10.31 -22.42 15.30
CA ALA A 92 -11.37 -21.42 15.28
C ALA A 92 -11.51 -20.75 13.90
N GLN A 93 -10.39 -20.33 13.29
CA GLN A 93 -10.35 -19.77 11.94
C GLN A 93 -11.05 -20.69 10.94
N GLN A 94 -10.67 -21.97 10.91
CA GLN A 94 -11.24 -22.97 9.99
C GLN A 94 -12.74 -23.18 10.25
N MET A 95 -13.15 -23.28 11.51
CA MET A 95 -14.56 -23.51 11.87
C MET A 95 -15.44 -22.30 11.51
N PHE A 96 -14.98 -21.06 11.78
CA PHE A 96 -15.72 -19.86 11.38
C PHE A 96 -15.79 -19.71 9.87
N GLU A 97 -14.73 -20.06 9.14
CA GLU A 97 -14.73 -20.04 7.68
C GLU A 97 -15.72 -21.05 7.09
N GLN A 98 -15.72 -22.29 7.59
CA GLN A 98 -16.68 -23.31 7.18
C GLN A 98 -18.12 -22.85 7.45
N LEU A 99 -18.39 -22.37 8.67
CA LEU A 99 -19.71 -21.84 9.04
C LEU A 99 -20.13 -20.65 8.15
N ALA A 100 -19.20 -19.72 7.85
CA ALA A 100 -19.51 -18.54 7.04
C ALA A 100 -19.83 -18.89 5.59
N ASN A 101 -19.21 -19.96 5.05
CA ASN A 101 -19.43 -20.43 3.68
C ASN A 101 -20.79 -21.10 3.47
N GLU A 102 -21.42 -21.59 4.54
CA GLU A 102 -22.81 -22.10 4.50
C GLU A 102 -23.87 -20.98 4.52
N GLU A 103 -23.47 -19.75 4.84
CA GLU A 103 -24.38 -18.61 4.91
C GLU A 103 -24.44 -17.84 3.59
N LYS A 104 -25.60 -17.20 3.35
CA LYS A 104 -25.76 -16.34 2.18
C LYS A 104 -24.75 -15.19 2.22
N PRO A 105 -24.16 -14.81 1.06
CA PRO A 105 -23.33 -13.62 0.96
C PRO A 105 -24.06 -12.39 1.54
N LEU A 106 -23.33 -11.54 2.26
CA LEU A 106 -23.84 -10.31 2.88
C LEU A 106 -24.96 -10.50 3.92
N SER A 107 -25.21 -11.73 4.39
CA SER A 107 -26.16 -11.95 5.49
C SER A 107 -25.57 -11.52 6.84
N GLU A 108 -26.44 -11.08 7.75
CA GLU A 108 -26.06 -10.69 9.11
C GLU A 108 -25.30 -11.80 9.86
N LYS A 109 -25.76 -13.04 9.68
CA LYS A 109 -25.12 -14.22 10.27
C LYS A 109 -23.74 -14.45 9.69
N ARG A 110 -23.55 -14.30 8.37
CA ARG A 110 -22.22 -14.35 7.75
C ARG A 110 -21.31 -13.26 8.31
N ALA A 111 -21.77 -12.02 8.38
CA ALA A 111 -20.95 -10.91 8.91
C ALA A 111 -20.49 -11.17 10.36
N SER A 112 -21.37 -11.69 11.21
CA SER A 112 -21.04 -12.13 12.58
C SER A 112 -20.02 -13.27 12.62
N LEU A 113 -20.11 -14.25 11.71
CA LEU A 113 -19.13 -15.33 11.61
C LEU A 113 -17.78 -14.83 11.10
N MET A 114 -17.78 -13.90 10.14
CA MET A 114 -16.58 -13.25 9.63
C MET A 114 -15.87 -12.43 10.72
N LEU A 115 -16.60 -11.85 11.69
CA LEU A 115 -16.00 -11.22 12.86
C LEU A 115 -15.22 -12.23 13.72
N GLY A 116 -15.79 -13.42 13.94
CA GLY A 116 -15.13 -14.52 14.64
C GLY A 116 -13.86 -14.98 13.90
N LYS A 117 -13.97 -15.20 12.59
CA LYS A 117 -12.83 -15.53 11.73
C LYS A 117 -11.75 -14.45 11.78
N ALA A 118 -12.13 -13.18 11.67
CA ALA A 118 -11.19 -12.05 11.71
C ALA A 118 -10.44 -11.95 13.03
N THR A 119 -11.13 -12.26 14.14
CA THR A 119 -10.51 -12.31 15.46
C THR A 119 -9.47 -13.43 15.53
N ALA A 120 -9.77 -14.60 14.99
CA ALA A 120 -8.83 -15.71 14.90
C ALA A 120 -7.63 -15.39 13.98
N ASP A 121 -7.89 -14.85 12.77
CA ASP A 121 -6.85 -14.39 11.83
C ASP A 121 -5.88 -13.40 12.50
N TYR A 122 -6.43 -12.42 13.23
CA TYR A 122 -5.62 -11.43 13.94
C TYR A 122 -4.76 -12.07 15.03
N ARG A 123 -5.29 -13.02 15.79
CA ARG A 123 -4.55 -13.74 16.84
C ARG A 123 -3.46 -14.64 16.28
N LEU A 124 -3.64 -15.15 15.06
CA LEU A 124 -2.61 -15.85 14.29
C LEU A 124 -1.55 -14.91 13.69
N LYS A 125 -1.68 -13.59 13.90
CA LYS A 125 -0.83 -12.54 13.29
C LYS A 125 -0.89 -12.50 11.76
N ASP A 126 -1.89 -13.14 11.17
CA ASP A 126 -2.18 -13.00 9.75
C ASP A 126 -3.03 -11.74 9.55
N TYR A 127 -2.37 -10.58 9.67
CA TYR A 127 -3.04 -9.29 9.59
C TYR A 127 -3.63 -9.03 8.19
N ALA A 128 -3.07 -9.66 7.15
CA ALA A 128 -3.62 -9.58 5.80
C ALA A 128 -4.97 -10.30 5.70
N ALA A 129 -5.07 -11.53 6.22
CA ALA A 129 -6.33 -12.25 6.29
C ALA A 129 -7.33 -11.57 7.24
N ALA A 130 -6.85 -11.09 8.40
CA ALA A 130 -7.68 -10.39 9.38
C ALA A 130 -8.32 -9.14 8.76
N ARG A 131 -7.56 -8.34 8.01
CA ARG A 131 -8.09 -7.15 7.31
C ARG A 131 -9.23 -7.54 6.37
N LYS A 132 -9.06 -8.59 5.58
CA LYS A 132 -10.12 -9.08 4.69
C LYS A 132 -11.36 -9.52 5.50
N SER A 133 -11.19 -10.36 6.51
CA SER A 133 -12.29 -10.88 7.30
C SER A 133 -13.03 -9.77 8.08
N TYR A 134 -12.32 -8.80 8.67
CA TYR A 134 -12.96 -7.65 9.32
C TYR A 134 -13.71 -6.79 8.31
N SER A 135 -13.20 -6.63 7.08
CA SER A 135 -13.92 -5.88 6.03
C SER A 135 -15.26 -6.53 5.67
N GLU A 136 -15.32 -7.87 5.64
CA GLU A 136 -16.58 -8.59 5.47
C GLU A 136 -17.50 -8.45 6.69
N ALA A 137 -16.94 -8.48 7.91
CA ALA A 137 -17.71 -8.27 9.14
C ALA A 137 -18.33 -6.86 9.25
N LEU A 138 -17.70 -5.84 8.65
CA LEU A 138 -18.23 -4.47 8.59
C LEU A 138 -19.55 -4.34 7.81
N THR A 139 -19.94 -5.37 7.04
CA THR A 139 -21.22 -5.41 6.33
C THR A 139 -22.43 -5.66 7.24
N ALA A 140 -22.21 -6.00 8.52
CA ALA A 140 -23.27 -6.20 9.49
C ALA A 140 -24.15 -4.95 9.67
N GLU A 141 -25.44 -5.16 9.91
CA GLU A 141 -26.35 -4.10 10.34
C GLU A 141 -26.26 -3.89 11.85
N ASP A 142 -25.96 -4.95 12.61
CA ASP A 142 -25.80 -4.89 14.06
C ASP A 142 -24.64 -3.95 14.43
N SER A 143 -24.99 -2.90 15.19
CA SER A 143 -24.03 -1.90 15.68
C SER A 143 -22.92 -2.50 16.55
N ALA A 144 -23.20 -3.54 17.33
CA ALA A 144 -22.21 -4.21 18.16
C ALA A 144 -21.19 -4.97 17.29
N VAL A 145 -21.66 -5.67 16.27
CA VAL A 145 -20.81 -6.39 15.30
C VAL A 145 -19.96 -5.40 14.50
N ARG A 146 -20.57 -4.34 13.95
CA ARG A 146 -19.82 -3.28 13.25
C ARG A 146 -18.81 -2.58 14.15
N SER A 147 -19.19 -2.22 15.37
CA SER A 147 -18.30 -1.54 16.31
C SER A 147 -17.11 -2.44 16.69
N ALA A 148 -17.33 -3.74 16.88
CA ALA A 148 -16.25 -4.70 17.09
C ALA A 148 -15.37 -4.88 15.84
N ALA A 149 -15.96 -4.92 14.64
CA ALA A 149 -15.23 -5.03 13.38
C ALA A 149 -14.40 -3.77 13.08
N HIS A 150 -14.92 -2.57 13.34
CA HIS A 150 -14.17 -1.32 13.25
C HIS A 150 -12.98 -1.31 14.24
N HIS A 151 -13.19 -1.70 15.50
CA HIS A 151 -12.10 -1.82 16.47
C HIS A 151 -11.03 -2.84 16.02
N GLY A 152 -11.46 -4.03 15.58
CA GLY A 152 -10.54 -5.07 15.11
C GLY A 152 -9.78 -4.66 13.84
N MET A 153 -10.44 -3.99 12.90
CA MET A 153 -9.82 -3.39 11.72
C MET A 153 -8.78 -2.34 12.11
N SER A 154 -9.12 -1.47 13.07
CA SER A 154 -8.19 -0.46 13.58
C SER A 154 -6.91 -1.08 14.13
N ASN A 155 -7.03 -2.12 14.97
CA ASN A 155 -5.87 -2.83 15.51
C ASN A 155 -5.07 -3.52 14.39
N THR A 156 -5.76 -4.15 13.44
CA THR A 156 -5.13 -4.84 12.30
C THR A 156 -4.32 -3.89 11.44
N LEU A 157 -4.89 -2.73 11.11
CA LEU A 157 -4.22 -1.71 10.31
C LEU A 157 -3.02 -1.11 11.04
N PHE A 158 -3.14 -0.88 12.36
CA PHE A 158 -2.00 -0.46 13.16
C PHE A 158 -0.84 -1.46 13.08
N GLN A 159 -1.14 -2.75 13.25
CA GLN A 159 -0.16 -3.83 13.13
C GLN A 159 0.45 -3.94 11.73
N LEU A 160 -0.34 -3.77 10.67
CA LEU A 160 0.17 -3.74 9.29
C LEU A 160 1.13 -2.57 9.05
N GLY A 161 0.80 -1.38 9.54
CA GLY A 161 1.69 -0.22 9.44
C GLY A 161 2.99 -0.44 10.22
N TRP A 162 2.91 -1.05 11.40
CA TRP A 162 4.12 -1.42 12.16
C TRP A 162 4.94 -2.49 11.45
N ALA A 163 4.31 -3.53 10.91
CA ALA A 163 4.99 -4.59 10.19
C ALA A 163 5.70 -4.07 8.94
N GLU A 164 5.12 -3.12 8.21
CA GLU A 164 5.82 -2.46 7.10
C GLU A 164 7.03 -1.65 7.56
N LEU A 165 6.91 -0.95 8.70
CA LEU A 165 8.05 -0.24 9.29
C LEU A 165 9.15 -1.22 9.75
N ALA A 166 8.77 -2.32 10.38
CA ALA A 166 9.64 -3.27 11.08
C ALA A 166 9.91 -4.56 10.31
N GLU A 167 9.83 -4.55 8.97
CA GLU A 167 10.24 -5.70 8.12
C GLU A 167 9.46 -7.01 8.40
N GLY A 168 8.19 -6.89 8.78
CA GLY A 168 7.29 -8.00 9.06
C GLY A 168 7.16 -8.33 10.56
N GLU A 169 7.94 -7.69 11.43
CA GLU A 169 7.79 -7.87 12.88
C GLU A 169 6.44 -7.30 13.36
N SER A 170 5.81 -7.99 14.32
CA SER A 170 4.61 -7.46 14.98
C SER A 170 4.97 -6.34 15.96
N TYR A 171 3.99 -5.47 16.26
CA TYR A 171 4.17 -4.43 17.27
C TYR A 171 4.58 -5.04 18.62
N PRO A 172 5.73 -4.63 19.20
CA PRO A 172 6.19 -5.14 20.49
C PRO A 172 5.50 -4.39 21.63
N ASP A 173 6.02 -4.53 22.85
CA ASP A 173 5.60 -3.67 23.96
C ASP A 173 5.80 -2.17 23.63
N ALA A 174 4.94 -1.31 24.18
CA ALA A 174 4.94 0.12 23.88
C ALA A 174 6.27 0.81 24.20
N GLN A 175 6.97 0.40 25.26
CA GLN A 175 8.27 0.96 25.59
C GLN A 175 9.32 0.57 24.54
N VAL A 176 9.39 -0.71 24.20
CA VAL A 176 10.32 -1.24 23.18
C VAL A 176 10.03 -0.60 21.82
N ALA A 177 8.76 -0.45 21.48
CA ALA A 177 8.33 0.19 20.25
C ALA A 177 8.77 1.67 20.21
N ALA A 178 8.61 2.41 21.30
CA ALA A 178 9.03 3.81 21.39
C ALA A 178 10.54 3.98 21.19
N GLU A 179 11.35 3.08 21.75
CA GLU A 179 12.81 3.07 21.61
C GLU A 179 13.26 2.74 20.18
N LYS A 180 12.65 1.72 19.56
CA LYS A 180 13.01 1.27 18.20
C LYS A 180 12.48 2.17 17.08
N PHE A 181 11.39 2.89 17.32
CA PHE A 181 10.67 3.59 16.25
C PHE A 181 11.56 4.55 15.45
N ASP A 182 12.36 5.37 16.13
CA ASP A 182 13.20 6.38 15.49
C ASP A 182 14.26 5.72 14.59
N GLU A 183 14.87 4.63 15.05
CA GLU A 183 15.85 3.83 14.29
C GLU A 183 15.20 3.18 13.06
N LEU A 184 14.04 2.52 13.25
CA LEU A 184 13.32 1.88 12.15
C LEU A 184 12.90 2.89 11.09
N LEU A 185 12.39 4.05 11.52
CA LEU A 185 11.98 5.11 10.60
C LEU A 185 13.18 5.66 9.84
N GLN A 186 14.29 5.94 10.52
CA GLN A 186 15.53 6.39 9.88
C GLN A 186 16.01 5.39 8.84
N LYS A 187 16.07 4.09 9.18
CA LYS A 187 16.43 3.03 8.24
C LYS A 187 15.54 3.04 6.99
N ARG A 188 14.22 3.16 7.14
CA ARG A 188 13.29 3.23 6.00
C ARG A 188 13.47 4.47 5.14
N MET A 189 13.78 5.61 5.75
CA MET A 189 14.06 6.83 5.01
C MET A 189 15.37 6.70 4.23
N GLU A 190 16.42 6.10 4.81
CA GLU A 190 17.70 5.85 4.12
C GLU A 190 17.57 4.86 2.95
N GLU A 191 16.86 3.75 3.14
CA GLU A 191 16.51 2.81 2.05
C GLU A 191 15.78 3.53 0.91
N TRP A 192 14.83 4.39 1.24
CA TRP A 192 14.10 5.13 0.23
C TRP A 192 14.96 6.15 -0.51
N MET A 193 15.82 6.89 0.20
CA MET A 193 16.74 7.86 -0.40
C MET A 193 17.75 7.19 -1.34
N THR A 194 18.21 5.99 -1.01
CA THR A 194 19.16 5.23 -1.84
C THR A 194 18.49 4.57 -3.05
N GLU A 195 17.21 4.21 -2.97
CA GLU A 195 16.45 3.54 -4.02
C GLU A 195 15.76 4.48 -5.05
N ASP A 196 15.98 5.80 -5.00
CA ASP A 196 15.22 6.76 -5.82
C ASP A 196 15.58 6.76 -7.32
N GLN A 197 15.16 5.70 -8.02
CA GLN A 197 15.03 5.65 -9.49
C GLN A 197 13.55 5.61 -9.94
N GLY A 198 12.58 5.69 -9.02
CA GLY A 198 11.15 5.60 -9.37
C GLY A 198 10.64 6.85 -10.09
N SER A 199 9.79 6.72 -11.11
CA SER A 199 9.09 7.84 -11.77
C SER A 199 7.81 8.23 -11.00
N ALA A 200 7.07 9.25 -11.45
CA ALA A 200 5.71 9.50 -10.95
C ALA A 200 4.77 8.30 -11.17
N ASP A 201 4.89 7.61 -12.31
CA ASP A 201 4.03 6.47 -12.67
C ASP A 201 4.42 5.17 -11.93
N GLN A 202 5.67 5.05 -11.49
CA GLN A 202 6.19 3.91 -10.75
C GLN A 202 7.00 4.40 -9.55
N PRO A 203 6.36 4.65 -8.40
CA PRO A 203 7.07 5.08 -7.20
C PRO A 203 8.06 4.00 -6.75
N SER A 204 9.20 4.44 -6.20
CA SER A 204 10.18 3.55 -5.59
C SER A 204 9.56 2.71 -4.48
N ASN A 205 10.16 1.56 -4.17
CA ASN A 205 9.64 0.67 -3.14
C ASN A 205 9.62 1.36 -1.77
N GLY A 206 10.67 2.14 -1.46
CA GLY A 206 10.70 3.00 -0.27
C GLY A 206 9.52 3.98 -0.17
N LEU A 207 9.19 4.71 -1.24
CA LEU A 207 8.04 5.64 -1.24
C LEU A 207 6.72 4.89 -1.02
N ARG A 208 6.52 3.79 -1.74
CA ARG A 208 5.31 2.96 -1.60
C ARG A 208 5.15 2.43 -0.17
N ARG A 209 6.25 1.97 0.45
CA ARG A 209 6.23 1.50 1.83
C ARG A 209 5.86 2.62 2.79
N MET A 210 6.46 3.80 2.67
CA MET A 210 6.14 4.94 3.53
C MET A 210 4.67 5.36 3.40
N GLN A 211 4.15 5.43 2.17
CA GLN A 211 2.74 5.68 1.92
C GLN A 211 1.83 4.62 2.56
N ASN A 212 2.18 3.34 2.45
CA ASN A 212 1.44 2.26 3.07
C ASN A 212 1.42 2.37 4.61
N ILE A 213 2.55 2.74 5.24
CA ILE A 213 2.63 2.95 6.70
C ILE A 213 1.66 4.06 7.12
N MET A 214 1.75 5.23 6.45
CA MET A 214 0.88 6.37 6.76
C MET A 214 -0.59 6.04 6.56
N LEU A 215 -0.94 5.38 5.44
CA LEU A 215 -2.31 4.98 5.12
C LEU A 215 -2.87 3.99 6.15
N ASN A 216 -2.09 2.97 6.51
CA ASN A 216 -2.52 2.01 7.50
C ASN A 216 -2.78 2.68 8.86
N TRP A 217 -1.93 3.62 9.29
CA TRP A 217 -2.16 4.32 10.56
C TRP A 217 -3.26 5.36 10.51
N SER A 218 -3.43 6.11 9.42
CA SER A 218 -4.56 7.03 9.27
C SER A 218 -5.90 6.27 9.26
N ASP A 219 -5.99 5.16 8.52
CA ASP A 219 -7.17 4.32 8.50
C ASP A 219 -7.41 3.64 9.85
N ALA A 220 -6.35 3.25 10.58
CA ALA A 220 -6.49 2.77 11.93
C ALA A 220 -7.18 3.81 12.83
N VAL A 221 -6.80 5.08 12.73
CA VAL A 221 -7.42 6.17 13.49
C VAL A 221 -8.90 6.33 13.11
N ARG A 222 -9.23 6.33 11.82
CA ARG A 222 -10.62 6.43 11.33
C ARG A 222 -11.48 5.28 11.84
N HIS A 223 -11.00 4.04 11.71
CA HIS A 223 -11.73 2.87 12.22
C HIS A 223 -11.88 2.89 13.75
N SER A 224 -10.90 3.40 14.50
CA SER A 224 -11.06 3.61 15.95
C SER A 224 -12.15 4.63 16.26
N GLN A 225 -12.21 5.74 15.52
CA GLN A 225 -13.25 6.75 15.68
C GLN A 225 -14.64 6.18 15.38
N SER A 226 -14.82 5.48 14.26
CA SER A 226 -16.09 4.83 13.94
C SER A 226 -16.52 3.79 15.00
N ALA A 227 -15.57 3.06 15.59
CA ALA A 227 -15.87 2.14 16.68
C ALA A 227 -16.41 2.89 17.92
N LEU A 228 -15.83 4.04 18.26
CA LEU A 228 -16.21 4.89 19.39
C LEU A 228 -17.52 5.66 19.14
N GLU A 229 -17.83 6.03 17.90
CA GLU A 229 -19.13 6.60 17.52
C GLU A 229 -20.27 5.62 17.77
N LEU A 230 -20.05 4.33 17.49
CA LEU A 230 -21.02 3.27 17.74
C LEU A 230 -21.06 2.86 19.22
N ARG A 231 -19.91 2.79 19.89
CA ARG A 231 -19.77 2.40 21.30
C ARG A 231 -18.67 3.22 22.01
N PRO A 232 -19.04 4.33 22.66
CA PRO A 232 -18.07 5.25 23.27
C PRO A 232 -17.29 4.66 24.46
N ASP A 233 -17.78 3.58 25.06
CA ASP A 233 -17.19 2.90 26.22
C ASP A 233 -16.06 1.90 25.84
N GLN A 234 -15.72 1.79 24.56
CA GLN A 234 -14.62 0.94 24.10
C GLN A 234 -13.24 1.55 24.36
N ASN A 235 -12.75 1.37 25.59
CA ASN A 235 -11.38 1.79 25.99
C ASN A 235 -10.29 1.27 25.04
N ALA A 236 -10.42 0.04 24.54
CA ALA A 236 -9.44 -0.55 23.62
C ALA A 236 -9.36 0.21 22.28
N ALA A 237 -10.50 0.62 21.72
CA ALA A 237 -10.54 1.44 20.50
C ALA A 237 -9.95 2.83 20.74
N GLN A 238 -10.23 3.44 21.90
CA GLN A 238 -9.61 4.71 22.27
C GLN A 238 -8.09 4.62 22.37
N GLN A 239 -7.57 3.58 23.01
CA GLN A 239 -6.14 3.34 23.16
C GLN A 239 -5.45 3.12 21.81
N ASN A 240 -6.00 2.24 20.97
CA ASN A 240 -5.40 1.97 19.66
C ASN A 240 -5.42 3.20 18.75
N GLY A 241 -6.53 3.95 18.73
CA GLY A 241 -6.61 5.21 17.98
C GLY A 241 -5.67 6.30 18.51
N ALA A 242 -5.37 6.32 19.81
CA ALA A 242 -4.35 7.20 20.38
C ALA A 242 -2.94 6.78 19.97
N LEU A 243 -2.67 5.47 19.96
CA LEU A 243 -1.38 4.90 19.60
C LEU A 243 -1.05 5.13 18.11
N ALA A 244 -2.00 4.84 17.22
CA ALA A 244 -1.85 5.09 15.79
C ALA A 244 -1.60 6.58 15.49
N ARG A 245 -2.34 7.49 16.14
CA ARG A 245 -2.10 8.94 16.05
C ARG A 245 -0.70 9.34 16.53
N HIS A 246 -0.25 8.77 17.64
CA HIS A 246 1.06 9.09 18.20
C HIS A 246 2.19 8.81 17.20
N TYR A 247 2.21 7.62 16.61
CA TYR A 247 3.25 7.26 15.65
C TYR A 247 3.12 7.97 14.31
N LEU A 248 1.90 8.22 13.83
CA LEU A 248 1.68 9.02 12.62
C LEU A 248 2.24 10.44 12.78
N GLU A 249 2.01 11.08 13.93
CA GLU A 249 2.55 12.41 14.20
C GLU A 249 4.07 12.39 14.36
N LYS A 250 4.65 11.40 15.04
CA LYS A 250 6.10 11.23 15.11
C LYS A 250 6.73 11.07 13.72
N LEU A 251 6.10 10.28 12.86
CA LEU A 251 6.53 10.08 11.47
C LEU A 251 6.53 11.42 10.72
N ARG A 252 5.43 12.17 10.77
CA ARG A 252 5.31 13.50 10.15
C ARG A 252 6.40 14.47 10.63
N GLN A 253 6.60 14.57 11.94
CA GLN A 253 7.60 15.46 12.53
C GLN A 253 9.02 15.12 12.08
N LYS A 254 9.37 13.83 12.00
CA LYS A 254 10.69 13.41 11.54
C LYS A 254 10.91 13.72 10.06
N MET A 255 9.91 13.52 9.21
CA MET A 255 9.99 13.89 7.80
C MET A 255 10.15 15.41 7.60
N GLU A 256 9.39 16.21 8.35
CA GLU A 256 9.51 17.68 8.30
C GLU A 256 10.87 18.18 8.77
N LYS A 257 11.40 17.61 9.87
CA LYS A 257 12.73 17.97 10.38
C LYS A 257 13.83 17.62 9.38
N GLN A 258 13.77 16.43 8.79
CA GLN A 258 14.74 16.00 7.79
C GLN A 258 14.72 16.93 6.57
N GLN A 259 13.54 17.37 6.12
CA GLN A 259 13.42 18.35 5.05
C GLN A 259 14.10 19.67 5.39
N GLN A 260 13.85 20.22 6.59
CA GLN A 260 14.43 21.49 7.02
C GLN A 260 15.96 21.42 7.10
N GLU A 261 16.50 20.32 7.62
CA GLU A 261 17.95 20.09 7.71
C GLU A 261 18.59 20.04 6.32
N MET A 262 17.94 19.41 5.34
CA MET A 262 18.43 19.38 3.96
C MET A 262 18.36 20.75 3.28
N GLN A 263 17.27 21.49 3.46
CA GLN A 263 17.16 22.86 2.93
C GLN A 263 18.24 23.77 3.53
N ALA A 264 18.57 23.62 4.81
CA ALA A 264 19.65 24.36 5.46
C ALA A 264 21.03 23.98 4.92
N GLN A 265 21.30 22.69 4.66
CA GLN A 265 22.56 22.26 4.03
C GLN A 265 22.75 22.83 2.62
N MET A 266 21.67 22.87 1.82
CA MET A 266 21.70 23.44 0.47
C MET A 266 21.95 24.95 0.48
N GLN A 267 21.38 25.68 1.45
CA GLN A 267 21.63 27.12 1.61
C GLN A 267 23.04 27.42 2.15
N GLY A 268 23.63 26.49 2.91
CA GLY A 268 24.99 26.62 3.45
C GLY A 268 26.13 26.25 2.48
N GLN A 269 25.84 25.57 1.37
CA GLN A 269 26.83 25.24 0.32
C GLN A 269 26.88 26.26 -0.83
N GLY A 270 26.12 27.36 -0.74
CA GLY A 270 26.07 28.43 -1.75
C GLY A 270 27.18 29.50 -1.65
N GLU A 271 28.09 29.41 -0.69
CA GLU A 271 29.25 30.31 -0.59
C GLU A 271 30.54 29.57 -0.98
N GLU A 272 30.71 29.28 -2.28
CA GLU A 272 32.07 29.23 -2.83
C GLU A 272 32.64 30.66 -2.83
N PRO A 273 33.87 30.89 -2.35
CA PRO A 273 34.48 32.20 -2.40
C PRO A 273 34.68 32.59 -3.87
N GLY A 274 34.05 33.69 -4.27
CA GLY A 274 34.13 34.21 -5.62
C GLY A 274 35.57 34.27 -6.12
N GLN A 275 35.82 33.62 -7.25
CA GLN A 275 37.05 33.86 -8.01
C GLN A 275 36.96 35.29 -8.55
N GLU A 276 37.84 36.15 -8.05
CA GLU A 276 38.16 37.44 -8.64
C GLU A 276 38.54 37.26 -10.12
N PRO A 277 38.10 38.15 -11.04
CA PRO A 277 38.57 38.14 -12.41
C PRO A 277 40.02 38.64 -12.44
N GLY A 278 40.97 37.71 -12.56
CA GLY A 278 42.38 38.03 -12.80
C GLY A 278 42.60 38.45 -14.25
N GLU A 279 43.03 39.70 -14.44
CA GLU A 279 43.65 40.19 -15.67
C GLU A 279 44.95 39.41 -15.98
N GLY A 280 45.17 39.05 -17.24
CA GLY A 280 46.42 38.42 -17.69
C GLY A 280 46.40 38.07 -19.18
N GLU A 281 47.18 38.82 -19.94
CA GLU A 281 47.35 38.87 -21.39
C GLU A 281 47.96 37.60 -22.01
N GLY A 282 47.78 37.38 -23.33
CA GLY A 282 48.74 36.61 -24.14
C GLY A 282 48.18 35.73 -25.28
N GLU A 283 47.97 36.36 -26.44
CA GLU A 283 48.28 35.93 -27.83
C GLU A 283 48.04 34.48 -28.32
N GLY A 284 47.35 34.38 -29.47
CA GLY A 284 47.36 33.22 -30.36
C GLY A 284 46.26 33.27 -31.43
N GLU A 285 46.66 33.67 -32.65
CA GLU A 285 45.94 33.72 -33.95
C GLU A 285 45.28 32.35 -34.28
N GLU A 286 44.22 32.20 -35.10
CA GLU A 286 44.09 32.61 -36.50
C GLU A 286 42.65 32.36 -37.04
N GLU A 287 42.16 33.32 -37.85
CA GLU A 287 41.22 33.32 -39.01
C GLU A 287 39.91 32.50 -39.13
N GLY A 288 38.87 33.20 -39.64
CA GLY A 288 37.68 32.59 -40.22
C GLY A 288 36.51 33.56 -40.50
N ASP A 289 36.71 34.48 -41.45
CA ASP A 289 35.79 35.25 -42.31
C ASP A 289 34.27 35.43 -41.99
N GLY A 290 33.79 36.66 -42.24
CA GLY A 290 32.50 36.84 -42.94
C GLY A 290 31.51 37.91 -42.44
N GLU A 291 31.84 39.19 -42.68
CA GLU A 291 30.98 40.32 -43.12
C GLU A 291 29.62 40.67 -42.42
N GLY A 292 29.45 41.96 -42.07
CA GLY A 292 28.14 42.64 -42.14
C GLY A 292 27.76 43.62 -41.02
N GLN A 293 28.31 44.84 -41.07
CA GLN A 293 27.96 46.08 -40.32
C GLN A 293 26.47 46.55 -40.39
N PRO A 294 26.05 47.65 -39.73
CA PRO A 294 26.40 48.18 -38.40
C PRO A 294 25.18 48.69 -37.58
N LYS A 295 25.51 49.15 -36.37
CA LYS A 295 24.73 49.83 -35.32
C LYS A 295 23.94 51.07 -35.79
N ASP A 296 22.81 51.39 -35.15
CA ASP A 296 22.73 52.45 -34.12
C ASP A 296 21.28 52.71 -33.60
N PRO A 297 21.12 53.43 -32.47
CA PRO A 297 20.04 53.28 -31.50
C PRO A 297 19.01 54.42 -31.55
N LYS A 298 17.95 54.34 -30.73
CA LYS A 298 17.54 55.40 -29.77
C LYS A 298 16.14 55.20 -29.18
N ASP A 299 16.10 55.42 -27.86
CA ASP A 299 15.18 56.28 -27.09
C ASP A 299 13.66 56.23 -27.30
N GLY A 300 12.96 56.17 -26.17
CA GLY A 300 11.91 57.16 -25.91
C GLY A 300 10.62 56.67 -25.26
N LYS A 301 10.57 56.79 -23.93
CA LYS A 301 9.47 57.29 -23.08
C LYS A 301 8.02 57.27 -23.62
N GLY A 302 7.09 56.77 -22.78
CA GLY A 302 5.72 57.28 -22.76
C GLY A 302 4.72 56.47 -21.90
N LYS A 303 4.32 57.03 -20.75
CA LYS A 303 3.11 56.75 -19.95
C LYS A 303 1.83 56.88 -20.84
N GLN A 304 0.62 56.37 -20.56
CA GLN A 304 -0.17 56.37 -19.32
C GLN A 304 -1.55 55.68 -19.57
N ASP A 305 -2.10 55.05 -18.53
CA ASP A 305 -3.51 54.82 -18.12
C ASP A 305 -4.66 54.58 -19.14
N GLY A 306 -5.49 53.56 -18.85
CA GLY A 306 -6.86 53.41 -19.37
C GLY A 306 -7.54 52.12 -18.91
N ASP A 307 -8.70 52.26 -18.27
CA ASP A 307 -9.49 51.30 -17.51
C ASP A 307 -9.99 50.02 -18.23
N ASP A 308 -10.27 49.01 -17.40
CA ASP A 308 -11.01 47.74 -17.58
C ASP A 308 -12.29 47.87 -18.44
N PRO A 309 -12.75 46.80 -19.16
CA PRO A 309 -13.44 45.71 -18.47
C PRO A 309 -13.35 44.29 -19.08
N LYS A 310 -13.24 43.30 -18.18
CA LYS A 310 -13.87 41.95 -18.16
C LYS A 310 -13.84 41.02 -19.40
N ASN A 311 -13.20 39.86 -19.13
CA ASN A 311 -13.56 38.46 -19.47
C ASN A 311 -13.01 37.88 -20.80
N PRO A 312 -12.97 36.54 -20.98
CA PRO A 312 -12.21 35.48 -20.30
C PRO A 312 -11.26 34.77 -21.30
N ASN A 313 -10.05 34.39 -20.89
CA ASN A 313 -9.47 33.13 -21.38
C ASN A 313 -8.25 32.72 -20.56
N GLY A 314 -8.31 31.52 -19.98
CA GLY A 314 -7.15 30.86 -19.40
C GLY A 314 -6.14 30.56 -20.49
N LYS A 315 -4.92 31.08 -20.32
CA LYS A 315 -3.73 30.53 -20.96
C LYS A 315 -2.93 29.81 -19.89
N THR A 316 -2.97 28.49 -19.96
CA THR A 316 -1.98 27.57 -19.42
C THR A 316 -0.58 28.03 -19.88
N PRO A 317 0.45 28.10 -19.02
CA PRO A 317 1.81 28.28 -19.50
C PRO A 317 2.22 27.06 -20.33
N GLU A 318 2.78 27.28 -21.51
CA GLU A 318 3.37 26.22 -22.35
C GLU A 318 4.50 25.51 -21.59
N PRO A 319 4.65 24.18 -21.74
CA PRO A 319 5.76 23.47 -21.13
C PRO A 319 7.07 23.86 -21.81
N GLU A 320 8.01 24.33 -21.00
CA GLU A 320 9.39 24.60 -21.35
C GLU A 320 10.02 23.33 -21.96
N LYS A 321 10.70 23.49 -23.10
CA LYS A 321 11.28 22.37 -23.84
C LYS A 321 12.39 21.71 -23.01
N ALA A 322 12.26 20.41 -22.77
CA ALA A 322 13.23 19.62 -22.03
C ALA A 322 14.61 19.59 -22.74
N ASP A 323 15.66 19.82 -21.96
CA ASP A 323 17.07 19.68 -22.37
C ASP A 323 17.39 18.20 -22.69
N PRO A 324 17.87 17.89 -23.90
CA PRO A 324 18.17 16.53 -24.33
C PRO A 324 19.34 15.85 -23.60
N ASN A 325 20.08 16.55 -22.72
CA ASN A 325 21.17 15.97 -21.93
C ASN A 325 20.78 15.60 -20.48
N ASN A 326 19.51 15.74 -20.07
CA ASN A 326 19.09 15.33 -18.74
C ASN A 326 18.90 13.80 -18.67
N THR A 327 19.91 13.09 -18.18
CA THR A 327 19.87 11.64 -17.88
C THR A 327 19.09 11.31 -16.59
N HIS A 328 18.53 12.31 -15.93
CA HIS A 328 17.74 12.16 -14.71
C HIS A 328 16.26 12.45 -15.03
N GLY A 329 15.37 11.56 -14.58
CA GLY A 329 14.01 11.41 -15.08
C GLY A 329 13.17 12.70 -15.11
N LYS A 330 12.13 12.69 -15.96
CA LYS A 330 11.23 13.82 -16.31
C LYS A 330 10.61 14.62 -15.14
N ASP A 331 10.76 14.17 -13.89
CA ASP A 331 10.13 14.76 -12.69
C ASP A 331 11.11 15.47 -11.73
N GLN A 332 12.40 15.55 -12.07
CA GLN A 332 13.42 16.12 -11.19
C GLN A 332 13.62 17.61 -11.49
N ARG A 333 13.41 18.48 -10.49
CA ARG A 333 13.63 19.92 -10.65
C ARG A 333 15.13 20.21 -10.76
N PRO A 334 15.56 21.26 -11.49
CA PRO A 334 16.97 21.63 -11.57
C PRO A 334 17.56 21.87 -10.17
N GLY A 335 18.63 21.17 -9.83
CA GLY A 335 19.28 21.25 -8.50
C GLY A 335 18.58 20.46 -7.38
N GLU A 336 17.53 19.69 -7.68
CA GLU A 336 16.83 18.86 -6.68
C GLU A 336 17.60 17.57 -6.38
N SER A 337 18.03 17.41 -5.12
CA SER A 337 18.62 16.17 -4.66
C SER A 337 17.61 15.01 -4.77
N LYS A 338 18.09 13.76 -4.79
CA LYS A 338 17.19 12.59 -4.83
C LYS A 338 16.30 12.56 -3.59
N GLU A 339 16.84 13.04 -2.49
CA GLU A 339 16.23 13.18 -1.18
C GLU A 339 15.15 14.27 -1.15
N ASP A 340 15.37 15.42 -1.82
CA ASP A 340 14.37 16.48 -1.97
C ASP A 340 13.18 16.04 -2.82
N ARG A 341 13.47 15.33 -3.92
CA ARG A 341 12.47 14.74 -4.79
C ARG A 341 11.61 13.74 -4.05
N ALA A 342 12.25 12.90 -3.23
CA ALA A 342 11.61 11.94 -2.35
C ALA A 342 10.61 12.66 -1.41
N LEU A 343 11.07 13.58 -0.56
CA LEU A 343 10.20 14.26 0.40
C LEU A 343 9.09 15.07 -0.26
N ARG A 344 9.36 15.70 -1.41
CA ARG A 344 8.33 16.38 -2.20
C ARG A 344 7.24 15.41 -2.66
N LYS A 345 7.59 14.24 -3.19
CA LYS A 345 6.62 13.22 -3.60
C LYS A 345 5.77 12.70 -2.44
N LEU A 346 6.32 12.56 -1.24
CA LEU A 346 5.50 12.21 -0.07
C LEU A 346 4.47 13.30 0.23
N LYS A 347 4.89 14.56 0.20
CA LYS A 347 3.99 15.69 0.44
C LYS A 347 2.94 15.83 -0.66
N GLU A 348 3.30 15.73 -1.93
CA GLU A 348 2.35 15.77 -3.05
C GLU A 348 1.32 14.63 -3.00
N ASN A 349 1.58 13.56 -2.26
CA ASN A 349 0.63 12.47 -2.01
C ASN A 349 -0.02 12.52 -0.62
N ALA A 350 0.34 13.51 0.23
CA ALA A 350 -0.11 13.63 1.61
C ALA A 350 -0.77 14.97 1.95
N THR A 351 -0.48 16.06 1.21
CA THR A 351 -1.49 17.09 0.93
C THR A 351 -2.61 16.40 0.24
#